data_AF-A0A7V3T2A1-F1
#
_entry.id   AF-A0A7V3T2A1-F1
#
_cell.length_a   1.000
_cell.length_b   1.000
_cell.length_c   1.000
_cell.angle_alpha   90.00
_cell.angle_beta   90.00
_cell.angle_gamma   90.00
#
_symmetry.space_group_name_H-M   'P 1'
#
loop_
_entity.id
_entity.type
_entity.pdbx_description
1 polymer ?
#
loop_
_entity_poly.entity_id
_entity_poly.type
_entity_poly.pdbx_seq_one_letter_code
_entity_poly.pdbx_strand_id
1 'polypeptide(L)' 'MKHFEGNSHVGLREKETGKLVAVYPETLDGNDREIENKVKFWYYQQSCSAEDNLKNLYVDTLTDKEIKEMK' A
#
# COMPACT_ATOMS: atom_id res chain seq x y z
N MET A 1 4.74 0.94 16.20
CA MET A 1 5.13 1.58 14.93
C MET A 1 5.30 0.46 13.92
N LYS A 2 4.59 0.49 12.79
CA LYS A 2 4.81 -0.48 11.72
C LYS A 2 6.16 -0.15 11.09
N HIS A 3 6.98 -1.16 10.86
CA HIS A 3 8.31 -1.03 10.30
C HIS A 3 8.28 -1.66 8.92
N PHE A 4 8.38 -0.86 7.87
CA PHE A 4 8.40 -1.34 6.49
C PHE A 4 9.82 -1.77 6.05
N GLU A 5 10.83 -1.57 6.89
CA GLU A 5 12.21 -1.98 6.63
C GLU A 5 12.32 -3.52 6.59
N GLY A 6 12.65 -4.06 5.42
CA GLY A 6 12.85 -5.49 5.18
C GLY A 6 11.78 -6.18 4.35
N ASN A 7 10.60 -5.56 4.16
CA ASN A 7 9.58 -6.08 3.24
C ASN A 7 9.64 -5.35 1.91
N SER A 8 9.91 -6.07 0.83
CA SER A 8 10.12 -5.47 -0.50
C SER A 8 8.87 -4.85 -1.13
N HIS A 9 7.66 -5.13 -0.60
CA HIS A 9 6.41 -4.67 -1.21
C HIS A 9 5.39 -4.22 -0.17
N VAL A 10 4.68 -3.14 -0.49
CA VAL A 10 3.53 -2.63 0.25
C VAL A 10 2.33 -2.53 -0.68
N GLY A 11 1.14 -2.55 -0.08
CA GLY A 11 -0.11 -2.33 -0.79
C GLY A 11 -1.08 -1.51 0.04
N LEU A 12 -2.12 -1.04 -0.64
CA LEU A 12 -3.29 -0.45 -0.01
C LEU A 12 -4.29 -1.55 0.28
N ARG A 13 -4.73 -1.63 1.54
CA ARG A 13 -5.81 -2.49 1.97
C ARG A 13 -7.01 -1.67 2.42
N GLU A 14 -8.19 -2.21 2.18
CA GLU A 14 -9.42 -1.62 2.68
C GLU A 14 -9.60 -1.94 4.17
N LYS A 15 -9.93 -0.92 4.98
CA LYS A 15 -10.10 -1.05 6.43
C LYS A 15 -11.27 -1.94 6.80
N GLU A 16 -12.34 -1.92 6.00
CA GLU A 16 -13.57 -2.65 6.29
C GLU A 16 -13.46 -4.13 5.95
N THR A 17 -12.92 -4.47 4.78
CA THR A 17 -12.85 -5.85 4.30
C THR A 17 -11.47 -6.50 4.46
N GLY A 18 -10.43 -5.72 4.74
CA GLY A 18 -9.04 -6.19 4.80
C GLY A 18 -8.47 -6.60 3.44
N LYS A 19 -9.22 -6.39 2.35
CA LYS A 19 -8.82 -6.80 1.00
C LYS A 19 -7.73 -5.89 0.46
N LEU A 20 -6.79 -6.50 -0.26
CA LEU A 20 -5.78 -5.80 -1.03
C LEU A 20 -6.45 -5.11 -2.23
N VAL A 21 -6.35 -3.79 -2.27
CA VAL A 21 -6.95 -2.94 -3.31
C VAL A 21 -5.93 -2.62 -4.39
N ALA A 22 -4.69 -2.31 -3.98
CA ALA A 22 -3.62 -2.00 -4.91
C ALA A 22 -2.25 -2.38 -4.33
N VAL A 23 -1.34 -2.80 -5.20
CA VAL A 23 0.06 -3.08 -4.84
C VAL A 23 0.92 -1.94 -5.36
N TYR A 24 1.76 -1.38 -4.51
CA TYR A 24 2.70 -0.36 -4.92
C TYR A 24 3.80 -1.00 -5.78
N PRO A 25 3.99 -0.56 -7.04
CA PRO A 25 4.88 -1.24 -7.98
C PRO A 25 6.36 -0.87 -7.82
N GLU A 26 6.66 0.23 -7.12
CA GLU A 26 8.03 0.70 -6.96
C GLU A 26 8.67 0.21 -5.65
N THR A 27 9.99 0.26 -5.60
CA THR A 27 10.75 -0.07 -4.40
C THR A 27 10.47 0.94 -3.29
N LEU A 28 10.34 0.42 -2.07
CA LEU A 28 10.21 1.23 -0.87
C LEU A 28 11.51 1.95 -0.58
N ASP A 29 11.44 3.28 -0.53
CA ASP A 29 12.56 4.14 -0.20
C ASP A 29 12.08 5.27 0.72
N GLY A 30 12.80 5.49 1.82
CA GLY A 30 12.44 6.44 2.87
C GLY A 30 11.88 5.77 4.13
N ASN A 31 11.50 6.59 5.11
CA ASN A 31 10.92 6.11 6.36
C ASN A 31 9.43 5.74 6.22
N ASP A 32 8.86 5.13 7.26
CA ASP A 32 7.49 4.58 7.21
C ASP A 32 6.43 5.62 6.81
N ARG A 33 6.61 6.87 7.26
CA ARG A 33 5.71 7.97 6.94
C ARG A 33 5.86 8.44 5.49
N GLU A 34 7.08 8.46 4.97
CA GLU A 34 7.32 8.77 3.56
C GLU A 34 6.74 7.70 2.64
N ILE A 35 6.95 6.43 2.99
CA ILE A 35 6.38 5.29 2.27
C ILE A 35 4.86 5.40 2.23
N GLU A 36 4.21 5.64 3.37
CA GLU A 36 2.75 5.75 3.42
C GLU A 36 2.24 6.88 2.51
N ASN A 37 2.90 8.03 2.52
CA ASN A 37 2.53 9.15 1.65
C ASN A 37 2.77 8.85 0.18
N LYS A 38 3.90 8.23 -0.18
CA LYS A 38 4.22 7.84 -1.58
C LYS A 38 3.16 6.91 -2.14
N VAL A 39 2.78 5.87 -1.39
CA VAL A 39 1.77 4.89 -1.82
C VAL A 39 0.39 5.52 -1.98
N LYS A 40 -0.04 6.31 -0.99
CA LYS A 40 -1.34 7.01 -1.04
C LYS A 40 -1.38 8.00 -2.19
N PHE A 41 -0.30 8.76 -2.40
CA PHE A 41 -0.18 9.71 -3.49
C PHE A 41 -0.20 9.01 -4.86
N TRP A 42 0.55 7.92 -5.03
CA TRP A 42 0.53 7.12 -6.25
C TRP A 42 -0.87 6.59 -6.58
N TYR A 43 -1.58 6.05 -5.59
CA TYR A 43 -2.94 5.56 -5.79
C TYR A 43 -3.93 6.69 -6.11
N TYR A 44 -3.76 7.85 -5.48
CA TYR A 44 -4.49 9.07 -5.82
C TYR A 44 -4.28 9.47 -7.29
N GLN A 45 -3.03 9.43 -7.78
CA GLN A 45 -2.71 9.71 -9.18
C GLN A 45 -3.32 8.69 -10.15
N GLN A 46 -3.51 7.43 -9.73
CA GLN A 46 -4.14 6.40 -10.57
C GLN A 46 -5.66 6.53 -10.68
N SER A 47 -6.35 7.20 -9.76
CA SER A 47 -7.81 7.29 -9.80
C SER A 47 -8.30 8.62 -9.24
N CYS A 48 -8.95 9.42 -10.09
CA CYS A 48 -9.54 10.71 -9.70
C CYS A 48 -10.62 10.56 -8.60
N SER A 49 -11.24 9.38 -8.47
CA SER A 49 -12.19 9.02 -7.40
C SER A 49 -11.53 8.40 -6.16
N ALA A 50 -10.20 8.35 -6.10
CA ALA A 50 -9.47 7.71 -5.01
C ALA A 50 -9.51 8.50 -3.70
N GLU A 51 -9.83 9.80 -3.72
CA GLU A 51 -9.81 10.64 -2.51
C GLU A 51 -10.75 10.13 -1.42
N ASP A 52 -11.95 9.71 -1.80
CA ASP A 52 -12.93 9.18 -0.85
C ASP A 52 -12.59 7.75 -0.42
N ASN A 53 -12.10 6.94 -1.37
CA ASN A 53 -11.62 5.59 -1.09
C ASN A 53 -10.41 5.61 -0.14
N LEU A 54 -9.48 6.55 -0.31
CA LEU A 54 -8.25 6.68 0.50
C LEU A 54 -8.53 6.81 2.00
N LYS A 55 -9.67 7.38 2.40
CA LYS A 55 -10.09 7.45 3.80
C LYS A 55 -10.32 6.06 4.39
N ASN A 56 -10.83 5.15 3.57
CA ASN A 56 -11.09 3.75 3.91
C ASN A 56 -9.91 2.83 3.58
N LEU A 57 -8.83 3.34 2.99
CA LEU A 57 -7.62 2.56 2.71
C LEU A 57 -6.54 2.81 3.77
N TYR A 58 -5.68 1.82 3.98
CA TYR A 58 -4.46 1.93 4.76
C TYR A 58 -3.31 1.22 4.06
N VAL A 59 -2.10 1.73 4.25
CA VAL A 59 -0.89 1.11 3.70
C VAL A 59 -0.46 -0.02 4.63
N ASP A 60 -0.19 -1.17 4.04
CA ASP A 60 0.21 -2.38 4.73
C ASP A 60 1.32 -3.10 3.98
N THR A 61 2.18 -3.82 4.71
CA THR A 61 3.19 -4.67 4.11
C THR A 61 2.55 -5.90 3.48
N LEU A 62 3.05 -6.30 2.32
CA LEU A 62 2.72 -7.59 1.73
C LEU A 62 3.72 -8.62 2.23
N THR A 63 3.23 -9.78 2.65
CA THR A 63 4.10 -10.92 2.93
C THR A 63 4.50 -11.63 1.64
N ASP A 64 5.67 -12.27 1.61
CA ASP A 64 6.13 -13.07 0.46
C ASP A 64 5.11 -14.13 0.01
N LYS A 65 4.27 -14.63 0.94
CA LYS A 65 3.19 -15.56 0.63
C LYS A 65 2.12 -14.91 -0.26
N GLU A 66 1.73 -13.68 0.04
CA GLU A 66 0.70 -12.95 -0.73
C GLU A 66 1.20 -12.57 -2.12
N ILE A 67 2.48 -12.20 -2.26
CA ILE A 67 3.10 -11.91 -3.56
C ILE A 67 3.15 -13.18 -4.42
N LYS A 68 3.40 -14.34 -3.81
CA LYS A 68 3.51 -15.62 -4.49
C LYS A 68 2.16 -16.16 -4.98
N GLU A 69 1.06 -15.80 -4.34
CA GLU A 69 -0.30 -16.13 -4.82
C GLU A 69 -0.78 -15.23 -5.97
N MET A 70 -0.13 -14.08 -6.20
CA MET A 70 -0.46 -13.17 -7.31
C MET A 70 0.41 -13.33 -8.56
N LYS A 71 1.38 -14.26 -8.56
CA LYS A 71 2.23 -14.62 -9.71
C LYS A 71 1.75 -15.89 -10.38
#